data_AF-A0A3R7BQ68-F1
#
_entry.id   AF-A0A3R7BQ68-F1
#
_cell.length_a   1.000
_cell.length_b   1.000
_cell.length_c   1.000
_cell.angle_alpha   90.00
_cell.angle_beta   90.00
_cell.angle_gamma   90.00
#
_symmetry.space_group_name_H-M   'P 1'
#
loop_
_entity.id
_entity.type
_entity.pdbx_description
1 polymer ?
#
loop_
_entity_poly.entity_id
_entity_poly.type
_entity_poly.pdbx_seq_one_letter_code
_entity_poly.pdbx_strand_id
1 'polypeptide(L)'
;MKYPLKSGIPCIKHRCNVCCVETRMPLSKDDIKRIQKLGYSLKDFAIKTVDGWRLKNRAGRCVFLEEGCKIYPYRPEGCRVYPLVYDETLGIMRLDDICPYNYLFKITSEDIQRLNRLLIKLSKEE
;
A
#
# COMPACT_ATOMS: atom_id res chain seq x y z
N MET A 1 3.71 17.67 15.63
CA MET A 1 2.35 17.08 15.60
C MET A 1 2.37 15.82 14.74
N LYS A 2 1.79 14.70 15.19
CA LYS A 2 1.65 13.46 14.40
C LYS A 2 0.27 13.38 13.74
N TYR A 3 0.18 12.72 12.59
CA TYR A 3 -1.04 12.60 11.77
C TYR A 3 -1.60 11.17 11.80
N PRO A 4 -2.94 10.98 11.74
CA PRO A 4 -3.52 9.65 11.62
C PRO A 4 -3.00 8.92 10.37
N LEU A 5 -2.69 7.63 10.48
CA LEU A 5 -2.16 6.81 9.38
C LEU A 5 -3.01 6.92 8.10
N LYS A 6 -4.32 6.68 8.24
CA LYS A 6 -5.29 6.73 7.14
C LYS A 6 -5.34 8.06 6.39
N SER A 7 -4.91 9.17 7.01
CA SER A 7 -4.97 10.50 6.40
C SER A 7 -4.01 10.63 5.21
N GLY A 8 -2.86 9.95 5.26
CA GLY A 8 -1.78 10.14 4.28
C GLY A 8 -1.29 11.60 4.17
N ILE A 9 -1.57 12.46 5.16
CA ILE A 9 -1.18 13.87 5.15
C ILE A 9 0.34 14.03 5.01
N PRO A 10 1.21 13.28 5.72
CA PRO A 10 2.65 13.37 5.51
C PRO A 10 3.05 13.14 4.06
N CYS A 11 2.46 12.15 3.38
CA CYS A 11 2.79 11.85 1.99
C CYS A 11 2.43 13.01 1.05
N ILE A 12 1.22 13.59 1.20
CA ILE A 12 0.76 14.70 0.37
C ILE A 12 1.59 15.96 0.63
N LYS A 13 1.77 16.33 1.91
CA LYS A 13 2.48 17.54 2.32
C LYS A 13 3.91 17.58 1.78
N HIS A 14 4.56 16.42 1.74
CA HIS A 14 5.95 16.29 1.28
C HIS A 14 6.07 15.82 -0.18
N ARG A 15 4.97 15.69 -0.93
CA ARG A 15 4.93 15.12 -2.29
C ARG A 15 5.73 13.80 -2.41
N CYS A 16 5.64 12.97 -1.37
CA CYS A 16 6.44 11.76 -1.25
C CYS A 16 5.87 10.63 -2.11
N ASN A 17 6.73 9.96 -2.87
CA ASN A 17 6.38 8.81 -3.71
C ASN A 17 7.35 7.62 -3.56
N VAL A 18 8.20 7.62 -2.52
CA VAL A 18 9.23 6.59 -2.30
C VAL A 18 8.64 5.18 -2.28
N CYS A 19 7.49 4.97 -1.62
CA CYS A 19 6.83 3.66 -1.55
C CYS A 19 6.26 3.14 -2.89
N CYS A 20 6.25 3.98 -3.93
CA CYS A 20 5.82 3.61 -5.27
C CYS A 20 7.00 3.18 -6.17
N VAL A 21 8.25 3.28 -5.70
CA VAL A 21 9.45 2.79 -6.39
C VAL A 21 9.65 1.32 -6.04
N GLU A 22 9.80 0.48 -7.06
CA GLU A 22 10.01 -0.97 -6.97
C GLU A 22 9.02 -1.70 -6.05
N THR A 23 7.80 -1.16 -5.95
CA THR A 23 6.82 -1.62 -4.97
C THR A 23 6.42 -3.07 -5.25
N ARG A 24 6.31 -3.86 -4.19
CA ARG A 24 5.76 -5.23 -4.23
C ARG A 24 4.37 -5.31 -3.60
N MET A 25 3.66 -4.19 -3.56
CA MET A 25 2.39 -4.05 -2.84
C MET A 25 1.37 -5.13 -3.23
N PRO A 26 0.99 -6.03 -2.30
CA PRO A 26 -0.06 -7.03 -2.54
C PRO A 26 -1.41 -6.37 -2.78
N LEU A 27 -2.25 -7.05 -3.57
CA LEU A 27 -3.61 -6.62 -3.90
C LEU A 27 -4.59 -7.69 -3.46
N SER A 28 -5.56 -7.31 -2.65
CA SER A 28 -6.74 -8.14 -2.43
C SER A 28 -7.68 -8.10 -3.64
N LYS A 29 -8.60 -9.07 -3.72
CA LYS A 29 -9.70 -9.07 -4.70
C LYS A 29 -10.55 -7.80 -4.58
N ASP A 30 -10.70 -7.24 -3.39
CA ASP A 30 -11.41 -5.98 -3.17
C ASP A 30 -10.65 -4.78 -3.74
N ASP A 31 -9.31 -4.77 -3.61
CA ASP A 31 -8.47 -3.74 -4.24
C ASP A 31 -8.59 -3.81 -5.77
N ILE A 32 -8.52 -5.01 -6.33
CA ILE A 32 -8.69 -5.25 -7.76
C ILE A 32 -10.05 -4.72 -8.24
N LYS A 33 -11.15 -5.13 -7.60
CA LYS A 33 -12.50 -4.68 -7.95
C LYS A 33 -12.63 -3.16 -7.85
N ARG A 34 -12.07 -2.55 -6.80
CA ARG A 34 -12.08 -1.09 -6.59
C ARG A 34 -11.34 -0.35 -7.71
N ILE A 35 -10.18 -0.85 -8.14
CA ILE A 35 -9.40 -0.24 -9.22
C ILE A 35 -10.08 -0.45 -10.57
N GLN A 36 -10.66 -1.62 -10.84
CA GLN A 36 -11.39 -1.88 -12.08
C GLN A 36 -12.60 -0.95 -12.26
N LYS A 37 -13.29 -0.60 -11.16
CA LYS A 37 -14.39 0.40 -11.18
C LYS A 37 -13.96 1.80 -11.62
N LEU A 38 -12.65 2.10 -11.62
CA LEU A 38 -12.12 3.36 -12.16
C LEU A 38 -11.87 3.30 -13.68
N GLY A 39 -12.14 2.16 -14.33
CA GLY A 39 -11.96 1.96 -15.76
C GLY A 39 -10.64 1.28 -16.16
N TYR A 40 -9.81 0.84 -15.21
CA TYR A 40 -8.57 0.12 -15.52
C TYR A 40 -8.81 -1.37 -15.77
N SER A 41 -8.19 -1.93 -16.81
CA SER A 41 -8.20 -3.39 -17.00
C SER A 41 -7.20 -4.05 -16.06
N LEU A 42 -7.52 -5.24 -15.54
CA LEU A 42 -6.66 -5.97 -14.58
C LEU A 42 -5.20 -6.10 -15.03
N LYS A 43 -5.00 -6.46 -16.32
CA LYS A 43 -3.68 -6.64 -16.95
C LYS A 43 -2.81 -5.38 -16.98
N ASP A 44 -3.43 -4.20 -16.87
CA ASP A 44 -2.74 -2.92 -16.96
C ASP A 44 -2.07 -2.56 -15.63
N PHE A 45 -2.64 -3.02 -14.51
CA PHE A 45 -2.20 -2.58 -13.19
C PHE A 45 -1.80 -3.68 -12.21
N ALA A 46 -2.14 -4.93 -12.48
CA ALA A 46 -1.82 -6.04 -11.59
C ALA A 46 -1.05 -7.13 -12.32
N ILE A 47 -0.27 -7.89 -11.54
CA ILE A 47 0.40 -9.11 -11.98
C ILE A 47 0.13 -10.20 -10.95
N LYS A 48 -0.21 -11.41 -11.40
CA LYS A 48 -0.32 -12.60 -10.54
C LYS A 48 1.08 -13.18 -10.34
N THR A 49 1.41 -13.45 -9.10
CA THR A 49 2.66 -14.09 -8.67
C THR A 49 2.33 -15.35 -7.87
N VAL A 50 3.37 -16.07 -7.44
CA VAL A 50 3.22 -17.19 -6.51
C VAL A 50 2.61 -16.76 -5.17
N ASP A 51 2.90 -15.53 -4.73
CA ASP A 51 2.40 -14.93 -3.48
C ASP A 51 1.09 -14.13 -3.69
N GLY A 52 0.31 -14.48 -4.72
CA GLY A 52 -0.94 -13.78 -5.02
C GLY A 52 -0.79 -12.60 -5.99
N TRP A 53 -1.78 -11.72 -6.01
CA TRP A 53 -1.78 -10.54 -6.89
C TRP A 53 -1.01 -9.38 -6.26
N ARG A 54 -0.27 -8.62 -7.08
CA ARG A 54 0.38 -7.38 -6.63
C ARG A 54 0.29 -6.29 -7.69
N LEU A 55 0.55 -5.05 -7.26
CA LEU A 55 0.70 -3.91 -8.17
C LEU A 55 1.81 -4.18 -9.18
N LYS A 56 1.53 -3.86 -10.44
CA LYS A 56 2.47 -3.93 -11.53
C LYS A 56 3.41 -2.71 -11.50
N ASN A 57 4.66 -2.93 -11.89
CA ASN A 57 5.63 -1.87 -12.15
C ASN A 57 5.89 -1.71 -13.65
N ARG A 58 6.21 -0.48 -14.07
CA ARG A 58 6.79 -0.13 -15.38
C ARG A 58 8.08 0.64 -15.13
N ALA A 59 9.20 0.13 -15.65
CA ALA A 59 10.53 0.72 -15.42
C ALA A 59 10.83 0.99 -13.93
N GLY A 60 10.60 -0.03 -13.07
CA GLY A 60 10.88 0.07 -11.63
C GLY A 60 9.94 0.98 -10.84
N ARG A 61 8.82 1.46 -11.42
CA ARG A 61 7.86 2.34 -10.75
C ARG A 61 6.46 1.79 -10.86
N CYS A 62 5.65 1.98 -9.82
CA CYS A 62 4.24 1.60 -9.82
C CYS A 62 3.54 2.19 -11.06
N VAL A 63 2.72 1.40 -11.75
CA VAL A 63 2.00 1.86 -12.96
C VAL A 63 1.07 3.07 -12.74
N PHE A 64 0.75 3.39 -11.49
CA PHE A 64 -0.05 4.55 -11.10
C PHE A 64 0.79 5.77 -10.73
N LEU A 65 2.12 5.68 -10.78
CA LEU A 65 3.02 6.77 -10.42
C LEU A 65 3.31 7.67 -11.64
N GLU A 66 2.86 8.92 -11.56
CA GLU A 66 3.19 10.01 -12.48
C GLU A 66 3.93 11.12 -11.67
N GLU A 67 3.40 12.35 -11.60
CA GLU A 67 3.89 13.36 -10.63
C GLU A 67 3.56 12.97 -9.17
N GLY A 68 2.59 12.07 -9.00
CA GLY A 68 2.19 11.41 -7.76
C GLY A 68 1.40 10.15 -8.08
N CYS A 69 0.81 9.50 -7.07
CA CYS A 69 -0.06 8.35 -7.32
C CYS A 69 -1.41 8.83 -7.89
N LYS A 70 -1.70 8.54 -9.16
CA LYS A 70 -2.93 9.03 -9.82
C LYS A 70 -4.23 8.45 -9.25
N ILE A 71 -4.15 7.30 -8.58
CA ILE A 71 -5.28 6.69 -7.86
C ILE A 71 -5.20 6.93 -6.35
N TYR A 72 -4.49 7.96 -5.86
CA TYR A 72 -4.26 8.17 -4.43
C TYR A 72 -5.51 8.08 -3.54
N PRO A 73 -6.69 8.64 -3.93
CA PRO A 73 -7.94 8.50 -3.16
C PRO A 73 -8.49 7.07 -3.14
N TYR A 74 -8.15 6.24 -4.13
CA TYR A 74 -8.59 4.86 -4.34
C TYR A 74 -7.48 3.82 -4.14
N ARG A 75 -6.33 4.24 -3.59
CA ARG A 75 -5.16 3.40 -3.41
C ARG A 75 -5.50 2.09 -2.67
N PRO A 76 -4.80 0.98 -2.96
CA PRO A 76 -4.99 -0.30 -2.30
C PRO A 76 -4.92 -0.18 -0.78
N GLU A 77 -5.55 -1.12 -0.07
CA GLU A 77 -5.53 -1.14 1.40
C GLU A 77 -4.11 -1.16 1.97
N GLY A 78 -3.19 -1.93 1.36
CA GLY A 78 -1.78 -1.94 1.73
C GLY A 78 -1.12 -0.55 1.62
N CYS A 79 -1.41 0.20 0.55
CA CYS A 79 -0.94 1.59 0.41
C CYS A 79 -1.60 2.56 1.40
N ARG A 80 -2.74 2.22 2.01
CA ARG A 80 -3.40 3.07 3.03
C ARG A 80 -2.84 2.84 4.42
N VAL A 81 -2.42 1.62 4.71
CA VAL A 81 -1.79 1.27 5.99
C VAL A 81 -0.29 1.53 5.99
N TYR A 82 0.35 1.68 4.83
CA TYR A 82 1.74 2.16 4.75
C TYR A 82 1.90 3.54 5.44
N PRO A 83 2.91 3.75 6.31
CA PRO A 83 4.10 2.92 6.51
C PRO A 83 4.04 1.84 7.60
N LEU A 84 2.88 1.49 8.15
CA LEU A 84 2.75 0.34 9.05
C LEU A 84 2.85 -0.97 8.24
N VAL A 85 3.81 -1.81 8.60
CA VAL A 85 4.13 -3.09 7.94
C VAL A 85 4.29 -4.21 8.96
N TYR A 86 4.16 -5.45 8.49
CA TYR A 86 4.51 -6.64 9.25
C TYR A 86 5.89 -7.12 8.83
N ASP A 87 6.79 -7.27 9.79
CA ASP A 87 8.10 -7.84 9.57
C ASP A 87 8.02 -9.35 9.82
N GLU A 88 8.04 -10.14 8.74
CA GLU A 88 7.93 -11.60 8.82
C GLU A 88 9.14 -12.25 9.51
N THR A 89 10.31 -11.62 9.44
CA THR A 89 11.53 -12.16 10.07
C THR A 89 11.47 -12.00 11.59
N LEU A 90 10.98 -10.85 12.06
CA LEU A 90 10.89 -10.54 13.49
C LEU A 90 9.53 -10.93 14.10
N GLY A 91 8.52 -11.20 13.28
CA GLY A 91 7.16 -11.50 13.72
C GLY A 91 6.44 -10.31 14.37
N ILE A 92 6.79 -9.07 14.01
CA ILE A 92 6.26 -7.86 14.65
C ILE A 92 5.67 -6.87 13.66
N MET A 93 4.74 -6.05 14.16
CA MET A 93 4.28 -4.86 13.44
C MET A 93 5.23 -3.70 13.71
N ARG A 94 5.71 -3.05 12.64
CA ARG A 94 6.61 -1.90 12.74
C ARG A 94 6.33 -0.87 11.68
N LEU A 95 6.95 0.29 11.83
CA LEU A 95 6.98 1.28 10.75
C LEU A 95 8.15 0.97 9.83
N ASP A 96 7.91 1.01 8.53
CA ASP A 96 8.92 0.79 7.50
C ASP A 96 9.95 1.93 7.51
N ASP A 97 11.22 1.56 7.55
CA ASP A 97 12.37 2.48 7.54
C ASP A 97 12.58 3.12 6.17
N ILE A 98 12.05 2.51 5.10
CA ILE A 98 12.06 3.09 3.74
C ILE A 98 11.22 4.37 3.70
N CYS A 99 10.21 4.52 4.57
CA CYS A 99 9.40 5.73 4.61
C CYS A 99 10.16 6.86 5.33
N PRO A 100 10.58 7.93 4.63
CA PRO A 100 11.36 9.00 5.23
C PRO A 100 10.56 9.86 6.23
N TYR A 101 9.25 9.64 6.32
CA TYR A 101 8.33 10.41 7.15
C TYR A 101 7.57 9.52 8.15
N ASN A 102 8.05 8.31 8.43
CA ASN A 102 7.35 7.36 9.30
C ASN A 102 7.06 7.93 10.70
N TYR A 103 7.98 8.73 11.25
CA TYR A 103 7.87 9.38 12.56
C TYR A 103 6.74 10.43 12.65
N LEU A 104 6.21 10.88 11.52
CA LEU A 104 5.08 11.82 11.47
C LEU A 104 3.72 11.13 11.61
N PHE A 105 3.66 9.80 11.56
CA PHE A 105 2.40 9.06 11.70
C PHE A 105 2.11 8.69 13.16
N LYS A 106 0.83 8.81 13.53
CA LYS A 106 0.27 8.28 14.78
C LYS A 106 -0.44 6.97 14.46
N ILE A 107 0.11 5.88 14.98
CA ILE A 107 -0.45 4.53 14.85
C ILE A 107 -1.39 4.24 16.01
N THR A 108 -2.51 3.61 15.69
CA THR A 108 -3.53 3.18 16.66
C THR A 108 -3.69 1.66 16.64
N SER A 109 -4.35 1.11 17.65
CA SER A 109 -4.73 -0.31 17.66
C SER A 109 -5.65 -0.66 16.48
N GLU A 110 -6.49 0.27 16.03
CA GLU A 110 -7.35 0.09 14.85
C GLU A 110 -6.52 -0.11 13.58
N ASP A 111 -5.42 0.64 13.41
CA ASP A 111 -4.51 0.49 12.28
C ASP A 111 -3.83 -0.88 12.28
N ILE A 112 -3.39 -1.36 13.45
CA ILE A 112 -2.79 -2.69 13.62
C ILE A 112 -3.81 -3.77 13.27
N GLN A 113 -5.05 -3.65 13.78
CA GLN A 113 -6.11 -4.60 13.45
C GLN A 113 -6.47 -4.57 11.96
N ARG A 114 -6.43 -3.39 11.32
CA ARG A 114 -6.66 -3.26 9.87
C ARG A 114 -5.59 -3.98 9.08
N LEU A 115 -4.31 -3.82 9.44
CA LEU A 115 -3.22 -4.55 8.80
C LEU A 115 -3.36 -6.06 9.02
N ASN A 116 -3.64 -6.52 10.25
CA ASN A 116 -3.89 -7.95 10.52
C ASN A 116 -5.02 -8.53 9.65
N ARG A 117 -6.16 -7.83 9.56
CA ARG A 117 -7.27 -8.25 8.69
C ARG A 117 -6.88 -8.29 7.22
N LEU A 118 -6.05 -7.34 6.78
CA LEU A 118 -5.54 -7.33 5.40
C LEU A 118 -4.64 -8.53 5.13
N LEU A 119 -3.70 -8.85 6.02
CA LEU A 119 -2.80 -10.00 5.88
C LEU A 119 -3.57 -11.32 5.83
N ILE A 120 -4.52 -11.52 6.73
CA ILE A 120 -5.41 -12.71 6.73
C ILE A 120 -6.23 -12.82 5.45
N LYS A 121 -6.65 -11.67 4.88
CA LYS A 121 -7.39 -11.67 3.61
C LYS A 121 -6.48 -12.09 2.46
N LEU A 122 -5.28 -11.52 2.37
CA LEU A 122 -4.32 -11.82 1.32
C LEU A 122 -3.92 -13.30 1.33
N SER A 123 -3.64 -13.87 2.50
CA SER A 123 -3.24 -15.27 2.65
C SER A 123 -4.31 -16.28 2.22
N LYS A 124 -5.58 -15.86 2.11
CA LYS A 124 -6.70 -16.69 1.62
C LYS A 124 -6.95 -16.54 0.12
N GLU A 125 -6.29 -15.56 -0.51
CA GLU A 125 -6.50 -15.18 -1.91
C GLU A 125 -5.30 -15.47 -2.81
N GLU A 126 -4.18 -15.89 -2.21
CA GLU A 126 -3.02 -16.53 -2.85
C GLU A 126 -3.45 -17.72 -3.72
#